data_AF-A0A7C5NII8-F1
#
_entry.id   AF-A0A7C5NII8-F1
#
_cell.length_a   1.000
_cell.length_b   1.000
_cell.length_c   1.000
_cell.angle_alpha   90.00
_cell.angle_beta   90.00
_cell.angle_gamma   90.00
#
_symmetry.space_group_name_H-M   'P 1'
#
loop_
_entity.id
_entity.type
_entity.pdbx_description
1 polymer ?
#
loop_
_entity_poly.entity_id
_entity_poly.type
_entity_poly.pdbx_seq_one_letter_code
_entity_poly.pdbx_strand_id
1 'polypeptide(L)'
;LKFISISSFDKNNPLLVNIQPKDNLLTVEKIINSLHKEVDSKDIKIEKVVFPDTRIKIEKKISKNIGIRFNGLISFEKMYGYKSNPFFKPDQVTVSGPESVVKEIEYWRNEYKEFKNLKSSIKEQIRLEKPQNNKITITPETVELNIPVEEYTEKKLDIPVKINGIGDKNIDIVPRNIKISILTGVSKYDHVNVNDFVASVYINPDSLVEGSFPVSIIKKPSNVTIQYIQPDYVEVFTKSQ
;
A
#
# COMPACT_ATOMS: atom_id res chain seq x y z
N LEU A 1 -32.70 -9.53 -41.77
CA LEU A 1 -32.43 -8.08 -41.89
C LEU A 1 -31.61 -7.68 -40.68
N LYS A 2 -30.51 -6.96 -40.86
CA LYS A 2 -29.73 -6.39 -39.74
C LYS A 2 -29.93 -4.89 -39.76
N PHE A 3 -30.22 -4.31 -38.61
CA PHE A 3 -30.41 -2.86 -38.45
C PHE A 3 -29.26 -2.29 -37.65
N ILE A 4 -28.75 -1.14 -38.08
CA ILE A 4 -27.84 -0.32 -37.29
C ILE A 4 -28.59 0.97 -36.94
N SER A 5 -28.70 1.25 -35.65
CA SER A 5 -29.25 2.50 -35.13
C SER A 5 -28.13 3.53 -35.08
N ILE A 6 -28.26 4.60 -35.86
CA ILE A 6 -27.33 5.73 -35.82
C ILE A 6 -28.05 6.87 -35.09
N SER A 7 -27.51 7.29 -33.94
CA SER A 7 -28.09 8.41 -33.18
C SER A 7 -27.95 9.70 -34.01
N SER A 8 -29.09 10.21 -34.45
CA SER A 8 -29.27 11.48 -35.16
C SER A 8 -29.33 12.65 -34.15
N PHE A 9 -29.47 13.88 -34.66
CA PHE A 9 -29.56 15.15 -33.92
C PHE A 9 -30.63 15.15 -32.79
N ASP A 10 -31.58 14.23 -32.82
CA ASP A 10 -32.50 13.93 -31.72
C ASP A 10 -32.27 12.50 -31.22
N LYS A 11 -31.94 12.34 -29.92
CA LYS A 11 -31.69 11.05 -29.27
C LYS A 11 -32.92 10.13 -29.25
N ASN A 12 -34.11 10.68 -29.49
CA ASN A 12 -35.37 9.94 -29.37
C ASN A 12 -35.80 9.24 -30.66
N ASN A 13 -35.27 9.62 -31.83
CA ASN A 13 -35.59 9.03 -33.13
C ASN A 13 -34.31 8.69 -33.90
N PRO A 14 -33.74 7.49 -33.70
CA PRO A 14 -32.54 7.07 -34.42
C PRO A 14 -32.85 6.78 -35.89
N LEU A 15 -31.91 7.14 -36.77
CA LEU A 15 -31.95 6.75 -38.18
C LEU A 15 -31.77 5.24 -38.28
N LEU A 16 -32.73 4.55 -38.90
CA LEU A 16 -32.66 3.10 -39.12
C LEU A 16 -32.13 2.80 -40.52
N VAL A 17 -30.87 2.31 -40.58
CA VAL A 17 -30.29 1.88 -41.85
C VAL A 17 -30.48 0.37 -42.02
N ASN A 18 -31.21 -0.02 -43.07
CA ASN A 18 -31.44 -1.42 -43.41
C ASN A 18 -30.24 -2.00 -44.16
N ILE A 19 -29.64 -3.06 -43.62
CA ILE A 19 -28.51 -3.77 -44.23
C ILE A 19 -28.94 -5.19 -44.60
N GLN A 20 -28.76 -5.54 -45.87
CA GLN A 20 -29.05 -6.88 -46.34
C GLN A 20 -28.00 -7.87 -45.82
N PRO A 21 -28.37 -9.12 -45.47
CA PRO A 21 -27.45 -10.08 -44.86
C PRO A 21 -26.20 -10.43 -45.69
N LYS A 22 -26.25 -10.20 -47.01
CA LYS A 22 -25.15 -10.44 -47.95
C LYS A 22 -24.17 -9.26 -48.07
N ASP A 23 -24.54 -8.11 -47.54
CA ASP A 23 -23.68 -6.92 -47.56
C ASP A 23 -22.69 -6.99 -46.39
N ASN A 24 -21.41 -7.23 -46.70
CA ASN A 24 -20.34 -7.20 -45.70
C ASN A 24 -19.82 -5.79 -45.39
N LEU A 25 -20.36 -4.75 -46.05
CA LEU A 25 -19.92 -3.37 -45.88
C LEU A 25 -21.11 -2.41 -45.85
N LEU A 26 -21.14 -1.53 -44.85
CA LEU A 26 -22.01 -0.35 -44.82
C LEU A 26 -21.25 0.82 -45.46
N THR A 27 -21.74 1.32 -46.59
CA THR A 27 -21.13 2.46 -47.29
C THR A 27 -21.80 3.78 -46.90
N VAL A 28 -21.04 4.88 -47.01
CA VAL A 28 -21.57 6.25 -46.80
C VAL A 28 -22.77 6.54 -47.69
N GLU A 29 -22.76 6.03 -48.92
CA GLU A 29 -23.87 6.16 -49.88
C GLU A 29 -25.17 5.53 -49.39
N LYS A 30 -25.11 4.34 -48.77
CA LYS A 30 -26.30 3.68 -48.18
C LYS A 30 -26.88 4.48 -47.01
N ILE A 31 -26.02 5.18 -46.25
CA ILE A 31 -26.44 6.05 -45.14
C ILE A 31 -27.10 7.32 -45.68
N ILE A 32 -26.52 7.97 -46.69
CA ILE A 32 -27.10 9.14 -47.36
C ILE A 32 -28.48 8.82 -47.95
N ASN A 33 -28.61 7.68 -48.63
CA ASN A 33 -29.89 7.25 -49.20
C ASN A 33 -30.95 6.92 -48.14
N SER A 34 -30.54 6.52 -46.94
CA SER A 34 -31.48 6.29 -45.83
C SER A 34 -31.91 7.61 -45.19
N LEU A 35 -30.98 8.56 -45.04
CA LEU A 35 -31.28 9.91 -44.55
C LEU A 35 -32.23 10.66 -45.50
N HIS A 36 -32.03 10.60 -46.81
CA HIS A 36 -32.95 11.20 -47.79
C HIS A 36 -34.38 10.61 -47.74
N LYS A 37 -34.55 9.38 -47.25
CA LYS A 37 -35.88 8.77 -47.08
C LYS A 37 -36.59 9.23 -45.81
N GLU A 38 -35.84 9.49 -44.74
CA GLU A 38 -36.40 9.99 -43.48
C GLU A 38 -36.65 11.50 -43.51
N VAL A 39 -35.81 12.24 -44.23
CA VAL A 39 -36.01 13.67 -44.49
C VAL A 39 -36.98 13.79 -45.67
N ASP A 40 -38.27 13.61 -45.42
CA ASP A 40 -39.36 13.68 -46.42
C ASP A 40 -39.61 15.13 -46.89
N SER A 41 -38.61 15.73 -47.56
CA SER A 41 -38.70 17.07 -48.13
C SER A 41 -37.89 17.15 -49.42
N LYS A 42 -38.56 17.59 -50.51
CA LYS A 42 -37.93 17.83 -51.82
C LYS A 42 -36.99 19.04 -51.82
N ASP A 43 -37.02 19.84 -50.75
CA ASP A 43 -36.29 21.11 -50.64
C ASP A 43 -35.00 20.98 -49.80
N ILE A 44 -34.70 19.81 -49.23
CA ILE A 44 -33.51 19.57 -48.41
C ILE A 44 -32.53 18.67 -49.17
N LYS A 45 -31.38 19.24 -49.54
CA LYS A 45 -30.28 18.50 -50.16
C LYS A 45 -29.21 18.19 -49.12
N ILE A 46 -28.93 16.91 -48.87
CA ILE A 46 -27.81 16.52 -48.00
C ILE A 46 -26.53 16.61 -48.81
N GLU A 47 -25.77 17.69 -48.63
CA GLU A 47 -24.52 17.92 -49.39
C GLU A 47 -23.36 17.04 -48.94
N LYS A 48 -23.26 16.78 -47.63
CA LYS A 48 -22.14 16.01 -47.06
C LYS A 48 -22.54 15.35 -45.75
N VAL A 49 -22.23 14.06 -45.61
CA VAL A 49 -22.25 13.37 -44.31
C VAL A 49 -20.81 13.21 -43.85
N VAL A 50 -20.47 13.91 -42.78
CA VAL A 50 -19.14 13.82 -42.15
C VAL A 50 -19.27 12.91 -40.95
N PHE A 51 -18.64 11.74 -41.02
CA PHE A 51 -18.35 10.98 -39.81
C PHE A 51 -17.20 11.68 -39.11
N PRO A 52 -17.29 11.95 -37.79
CA PRO A 52 -16.11 12.37 -37.06
C PRO A 52 -15.02 11.32 -37.28
N ASP A 53 -13.79 11.77 -37.57
CA ASP A 53 -12.59 10.91 -37.66
C ASP A 53 -12.36 10.25 -36.30
N THR A 54 -13.11 9.18 -36.03
CA THR A 54 -13.13 8.51 -34.74
C THR A 54 -11.95 7.56 -34.71
N ARG A 55 -10.79 8.09 -34.33
CA ARG A 55 -9.58 7.32 -34.19
C ARG A 55 -9.69 6.41 -32.97
N ILE A 56 -9.99 5.14 -33.21
CA ILE A 56 -9.98 4.12 -32.16
C ILE A 56 -8.52 3.72 -31.94
N LYS A 57 -7.97 4.09 -30.80
CA LYS A 57 -6.64 3.64 -30.39
C LYS A 57 -6.72 2.15 -30.01
N ILE A 58 -6.10 1.31 -30.83
CA ILE A 58 -5.96 -0.11 -30.54
C ILE A 58 -4.73 -0.29 -29.64
N GLU A 59 -4.91 -0.95 -28.51
CA GLU A 59 -3.82 -1.27 -27.59
C GLU A 59 -3.70 -2.77 -27.41
N LYS A 60 -2.48 -3.23 -27.15
CA LYS A 60 -2.24 -4.63 -26.81
C LYS A 60 -2.87 -4.93 -25.45
N LYS A 61 -3.49 -6.11 -25.33
CA LYS A 61 -3.84 -6.68 -24.04
C LYS A 61 -2.58 -7.33 -23.45
N ILE A 62 -2.19 -6.90 -22.25
CA ILE A 62 -1.07 -7.50 -21.52
C ILE A 62 -1.56 -8.09 -20.20
N SER A 63 -0.72 -8.92 -19.58
CA SER A 63 -0.92 -9.45 -18.23
C SER A 63 0.34 -9.21 -17.41
N LYS A 64 0.16 -8.87 -16.13
CA LYS A 64 1.25 -8.55 -15.20
C LYS A 64 0.95 -9.20 -13.85
N ASN A 65 1.94 -9.87 -13.26
CA ASN A 65 1.86 -10.32 -11.87
C ASN A 65 2.34 -9.20 -10.96
N ILE A 66 1.52 -8.87 -9.95
CA ILE A 66 1.81 -7.79 -8.99
C ILE A 66 1.53 -8.26 -7.57
N GLY A 67 2.24 -7.67 -6.61
CA GLY A 67 2.02 -7.94 -5.20
C GLY A 67 0.72 -7.35 -4.66
N ILE A 68 0.30 -7.85 -3.50
CA ILE A 68 -0.91 -7.40 -2.80
C ILE A 68 -0.50 -6.55 -1.60
N ARG A 69 -1.12 -5.38 -1.43
CA ARG A 69 -0.98 -4.53 -0.25
C ARG A 69 -2.26 -4.57 0.57
N PHE A 70 -2.10 -4.82 1.87
CA PHE A 70 -3.21 -4.81 2.80
C PHE A 70 -3.83 -3.40 2.88
N ASN A 71 -5.14 -3.33 2.71
CA ASN A 71 -5.95 -2.13 2.91
C ASN A 71 -6.87 -2.37 4.12
N GLY A 72 -6.58 -1.72 5.23
CA GLY A 72 -7.28 -1.99 6.46
C GLY A 72 -6.57 -1.53 7.73
N LEU A 73 -7.14 -1.92 8.86
CA LEU A 73 -6.58 -1.69 10.19
C LEU A 73 -6.51 -3.01 10.96
N ILE A 74 -5.43 -3.18 11.72
CA ILE A 74 -5.22 -4.34 12.59
C ILE A 74 -4.86 -3.79 13.97
N SER A 75 -5.63 -4.17 14.98
CA SER A 75 -5.34 -3.91 16.38
C SER A 75 -5.29 -5.20 17.19
N PHE A 76 -4.49 -5.16 18.24
CA PHE A 76 -4.22 -6.28 19.14
C PHE A 76 -4.79 -6.00 20.52
N GLU A 77 -5.06 -7.05 21.26
CA GLU A 77 -5.24 -6.90 22.70
C GLU A 77 -3.92 -6.52 23.38
N LYS A 78 -3.99 -5.97 24.59
CA LYS A 78 -2.82 -5.68 25.41
C LYS A 78 -1.95 -6.94 25.54
N MET A 79 -0.64 -6.78 25.40
CA MET A 79 0.34 -7.88 25.43
C MET A 79 0.20 -8.89 24.27
N TYR A 80 -0.43 -8.50 23.15
CA TYR A 80 -0.39 -9.27 21.91
C TYR A 80 0.18 -8.43 20.77
N GLY A 81 0.73 -9.09 19.76
CA GLY A 81 1.27 -8.43 18.59
C GLY A 81 1.64 -9.40 17.47
N TYR A 82 2.26 -8.86 16.42
CA TYR A 82 2.69 -9.67 15.28
C TYR A 82 3.80 -10.65 15.68
N LYS A 83 3.57 -11.94 15.41
CA LYS A 83 4.64 -12.94 15.45
C LYS A 83 5.58 -12.80 14.26
N SER A 84 5.03 -12.43 13.12
CA SER A 84 5.75 -12.11 11.89
C SER A 84 4.89 -11.20 11.02
N ASN A 85 5.48 -10.66 9.96
CA ASN A 85 4.74 -9.83 9.00
C ASN A 85 3.52 -10.58 8.45
N PRO A 86 2.35 -9.93 8.36
CA PRO A 86 1.21 -10.46 7.62
C PRO A 86 1.57 -10.74 6.17
N PHE A 87 0.96 -11.78 5.60
CA PHE A 87 1.21 -12.17 4.22
C PHE A 87 -0.05 -12.73 3.56
N PHE A 88 -0.11 -12.61 2.24
CA PHE A 88 -1.17 -13.18 1.42
C PHE A 88 -0.74 -14.50 0.79
N LYS A 89 -1.71 -15.37 0.53
CA LYS A 89 -1.55 -16.58 -0.28
C LYS A 89 -2.67 -16.66 -1.33
N PRO A 90 -2.34 -16.61 -2.64
CA PRO A 90 -1.02 -16.26 -3.19
C PRO A 90 -0.56 -14.85 -2.78
N ASP A 91 0.75 -14.59 -2.82
CA ASP A 91 1.37 -13.29 -2.51
C ASP A 91 1.29 -12.29 -3.67
N GLN A 92 0.95 -12.81 -4.86
CA GLN A 92 0.75 -12.06 -6.09
C GLN A 92 -0.55 -12.44 -6.79
N VAL A 93 -1.04 -11.51 -7.59
CA VAL A 93 -2.22 -11.66 -8.44
C VAL A 93 -1.88 -11.26 -9.87
N THR A 94 -2.56 -11.88 -10.83
CA THR A 94 -2.43 -11.52 -12.24
C THR A 94 -3.46 -10.46 -12.58
N VAL A 95 -2.98 -9.33 -13.09
CA VAL A 95 -3.81 -8.25 -13.63
C VAL A 95 -3.65 -8.19 -15.14
N SER A 96 -4.77 -8.20 -15.86
CA SER A 96 -4.79 -8.18 -17.33
C SER A 96 -5.71 -7.09 -17.88
N GLY A 97 -5.30 -6.48 -18.99
CA GLY A 97 -6.02 -5.35 -19.59
C GLY A 97 -5.19 -4.57 -20.63
N PRO A 98 -5.62 -3.35 -21.03
CA PRO A 98 -4.87 -2.51 -21.96
C PRO A 98 -3.49 -2.15 -21.42
N GLU A 99 -2.48 -2.18 -22.29
CA GLU A 99 -1.08 -1.92 -21.96
C GLU A 99 -0.86 -0.61 -21.20
N SER A 100 -1.50 0.48 -21.63
CA SER A 100 -1.37 1.78 -20.96
C SER A 100 -1.79 1.74 -19.49
N VAL A 101 -2.86 1.01 -19.17
CA VAL A 101 -3.42 0.94 -17.81
C VAL A 101 -2.64 -0.06 -16.95
N VAL A 102 -2.37 -1.26 -17.46
CA VAL A 102 -1.73 -2.33 -16.67
C VAL A 102 -0.29 -1.98 -16.30
N LYS A 103 0.43 -1.22 -17.15
CA LYS A 103 1.81 -0.81 -16.86
C LYS A 103 1.91 0.06 -15.61
N GLU A 104 0.93 0.94 -15.39
CA GLU A 104 0.88 1.89 -14.26
C GLU A 104 0.53 1.23 -12.93
N ILE A 105 -0.01 0.01 -12.94
CA ILE A 105 -0.43 -0.69 -11.72
C ILE A 105 0.77 -1.38 -11.08
N GLU A 106 1.18 -0.92 -9.89
CA GLU A 106 2.32 -1.48 -9.14
C GLU A 106 1.91 -2.60 -8.17
N TYR A 107 0.76 -2.47 -7.54
CA TYR A 107 0.24 -3.39 -6.54
C TYR A 107 -1.29 -3.39 -6.57
N TRP A 108 -1.89 -4.48 -6.10
CA TRP A 108 -3.33 -4.54 -5.87
C TRP A 108 -3.66 -4.46 -4.38
N ARG A 109 -4.91 -4.11 -4.06
CA ARG A 109 -5.38 -4.03 -2.67
C ARG A 109 -6.57 -4.94 -2.44
N ASN A 110 -6.77 -5.33 -1.18
CA ASN A 110 -8.03 -5.94 -0.75
C ASN A 110 -9.10 -4.89 -0.47
N GLU A 111 -10.37 -5.30 -0.51
CA GLU A 111 -11.46 -4.49 0.05
C GLU A 111 -11.15 -4.18 1.52
N TYR A 112 -11.45 -2.95 1.96
CA TYR A 112 -11.11 -2.49 3.30
C TYR A 112 -11.58 -3.47 4.38
N LYS A 113 -10.66 -3.91 5.24
CA LYS A 113 -10.94 -4.87 6.31
C LYS A 113 -10.34 -4.40 7.63
N GLU A 114 -11.10 -4.55 8.70
CA GLU A 114 -10.65 -4.21 10.05
C GLU A 114 -10.63 -5.45 10.96
N PHE A 115 -9.52 -5.63 11.68
CA PHE A 115 -9.32 -6.65 12.68
C PHE A 115 -9.08 -5.99 14.03
N LYS A 116 -9.92 -6.28 15.03
CA LYS A 116 -9.82 -5.68 16.35
C LYS A 116 -9.47 -6.69 17.42
N ASN A 117 -8.66 -6.26 18.38
CA ASN A 117 -8.37 -7.01 19.62
C ASN A 117 -7.89 -8.44 19.33
N LEU A 118 -7.03 -8.62 18.34
CA LEU A 118 -6.50 -9.94 18.01
C LEU A 118 -5.68 -10.50 19.18
N LYS A 119 -5.97 -11.74 19.58
CA LYS A 119 -5.20 -12.53 20.56
C LYS A 119 -4.56 -13.79 19.98
N SER A 120 -4.90 -14.15 18.74
CA SER A 120 -4.44 -15.38 18.11
C SER A 120 -4.25 -15.16 16.61
N SER A 121 -3.39 -15.98 16.01
CA SER A 121 -3.18 -15.95 14.56
C SER A 121 -4.50 -16.17 13.82
N ILE A 122 -4.69 -15.44 12.73
CA ILE A 122 -5.88 -15.58 11.88
C ILE A 122 -5.48 -15.92 10.45
N LYS A 123 -6.36 -16.71 9.82
CA LYS A 123 -6.33 -17.03 8.39
C LYS A 123 -7.72 -16.76 7.85
N GLU A 124 -7.85 -15.81 6.94
CA GLU A 124 -9.14 -15.42 6.38
C GLU A 124 -9.07 -15.26 4.88
N GLN A 125 -10.10 -15.74 4.18
CA GLN A 125 -10.29 -15.46 2.76
C GLN A 125 -10.76 -14.01 2.60
N ILE A 126 -9.96 -13.19 1.92
CA ILE A 126 -10.23 -11.78 1.70
C ILE A 126 -10.43 -11.51 0.23
N ARG A 127 -11.44 -10.68 -0.08
CA ARG A 127 -11.74 -10.24 -1.43
C ARG A 127 -10.85 -9.08 -1.85
N LEU A 128 -10.37 -9.13 -3.09
CA LEU A 128 -9.62 -8.06 -3.71
C LEU A 128 -10.54 -6.92 -4.17
N GLU A 129 -10.03 -5.68 -4.16
CA GLU A 129 -10.80 -4.53 -4.67
C GLU A 129 -11.20 -4.79 -6.12
N LYS A 130 -12.46 -4.47 -6.44
CA LYS A 130 -12.94 -4.57 -7.82
C LYS A 130 -12.21 -3.55 -8.70
N PRO A 131 -11.80 -3.93 -9.92
CA PRO A 131 -11.20 -2.97 -10.84
C PRO A 131 -12.16 -1.81 -11.12
N GLN A 132 -11.67 -0.57 -11.00
CA GLN A 132 -12.45 0.63 -11.35
C GLN A 132 -12.73 0.72 -12.86
N ASN A 133 -11.81 0.17 -13.66
CA ASN A 133 -11.93 0.12 -15.12
C ASN A 133 -12.41 -1.29 -15.55
N ASN A 134 -13.56 -1.36 -16.22
CA ASN A 134 -14.16 -2.61 -16.68
C ASN A 134 -13.34 -3.39 -17.73
N LYS A 135 -12.27 -2.78 -18.27
CA LYS A 135 -11.30 -3.43 -19.17
C LYS A 135 -10.18 -4.15 -18.43
N ILE A 136 -10.13 -4.00 -17.10
CA ILE A 136 -9.17 -4.68 -16.23
C ILE A 136 -9.82 -5.90 -15.61
N THR A 137 -9.06 -6.99 -15.58
CA THR A 137 -9.41 -8.25 -14.92
C THR A 137 -8.33 -8.62 -13.93
N ILE A 138 -8.73 -9.24 -12.82
CA ILE A 138 -7.83 -9.69 -11.77
C ILE A 138 -8.11 -11.15 -11.41
N THR A 139 -7.05 -11.94 -11.29
CA THR A 139 -7.14 -13.35 -10.90
C THR A 139 -6.04 -13.69 -9.89
N PRO A 140 -6.37 -14.35 -8.77
CA PRO A 140 -7.72 -14.64 -8.28
C PRO A 140 -8.43 -13.39 -7.73
N GLU A 141 -9.77 -13.42 -7.62
CA GLU A 141 -10.55 -12.34 -6.96
C GLU A 141 -10.47 -12.38 -5.43
N THR A 142 -10.07 -13.53 -4.87
CA THR A 142 -9.94 -13.76 -3.43
C THR A 142 -8.60 -14.39 -3.13
N VAL A 143 -8.04 -14.03 -1.98
CA VAL A 143 -6.75 -14.53 -1.48
C VAL A 143 -6.84 -14.80 0.01
N GLU A 144 -6.01 -15.70 0.52
CA GLU A 144 -5.92 -15.95 1.96
C GLU A 144 -4.98 -14.94 2.61
N LEU A 145 -5.50 -14.10 3.50
CA LEU A 145 -4.67 -13.29 4.40
C LEU A 145 -4.31 -14.10 5.65
N ASN A 146 -3.02 -14.20 5.93
CA ASN A 146 -2.50 -14.75 7.16
C ASN A 146 -1.93 -13.62 8.01
N ILE A 147 -2.43 -13.47 9.25
CA ILE A 147 -1.88 -12.55 10.24
C ILE A 147 -1.40 -13.39 11.43
N PRO A 148 -0.08 -13.67 11.50
CA PRO A 148 0.50 -14.40 12.63
C PRO A 148 0.56 -13.51 13.87
N VAL A 149 -0.06 -13.97 14.96
CA VAL A 149 -0.14 -13.25 16.24
C VAL A 149 0.44 -14.11 17.34
N GLU A 150 1.15 -13.49 18.27
CA GLU A 150 1.65 -14.10 19.50
C GLU A 150 1.51 -13.15 20.70
N GLU A 151 1.70 -13.73 21.88
CA GLU A 151 1.86 -12.97 23.12
C GLU A 151 3.19 -12.22 23.10
N TYR A 152 3.13 -11.00 23.63
CA TYR A 152 4.26 -10.14 23.89
C TYR A 152 4.52 -10.15 25.40
N THR A 153 5.79 -10.14 25.76
CA THR A 153 6.24 -10.12 27.15
C THR A 153 7.26 -9.01 27.36
N GLU A 154 7.38 -8.58 28.61
CA GLU A 154 8.42 -7.62 29.00
C GLU A 154 9.73 -8.34 29.28
N LYS A 155 10.83 -7.78 28.75
CA LYS A 155 12.20 -8.18 29.09
C LYS A 155 12.92 -6.98 29.70
N LYS A 156 13.59 -7.19 30.83
CA LYS A 156 14.44 -6.18 31.46
C LYS A 156 15.89 -6.46 31.12
N LEU A 157 16.60 -5.44 30.67
CA LEU A 157 18.02 -5.52 30.31
C LEU A 157 18.78 -4.41 31.02
N ASP A 158 19.91 -4.76 31.64
CA ASP A 158 20.91 -3.82 32.13
C ASP A 158 21.91 -3.53 31.00
N ILE A 159 21.95 -2.29 30.52
CA ILE A 159 22.79 -1.90 29.37
C ILE A 159 23.72 -0.74 29.73
N PRO A 160 24.97 -0.71 29.22
CA PRO A 160 25.90 0.38 29.47
C PRO A 160 25.51 1.65 28.70
N VAL A 161 25.74 2.81 29.31
CA VAL A 161 25.54 4.13 28.71
C VAL A 161 26.84 4.62 28.08
N LYS A 162 26.77 5.05 26.81
CA LYS A 162 27.91 5.63 26.09
C LYS A 162 27.83 7.16 26.07
N ILE A 163 28.98 7.80 26.23
CA ILE A 163 29.11 9.25 26.06
C ILE A 163 29.38 9.52 24.59
N ASN A 164 28.59 10.40 23.98
CA ASN A 164 28.75 10.88 22.61
C ASN A 164 28.97 12.41 22.60
N GLY A 165 29.69 12.91 21.60
CA GLY A 165 29.89 14.34 21.38
C GLY A 165 31.18 14.93 21.98
N ILE A 166 31.94 14.14 22.75
CA ILE A 166 33.18 14.59 23.39
C ILE A 166 34.30 13.57 23.14
N GLY A 167 35.50 14.06 22.78
CA GLY A 167 36.73 13.26 22.65
C GLY A 167 37.34 12.87 24.01
N ASP A 168 38.67 12.86 24.11
CA ASP A 168 39.45 12.43 25.29
C ASP A 168 39.37 13.39 26.51
N LYS A 169 38.16 13.83 26.91
CA LYS A 169 37.97 14.58 28.16
C LYS A 169 37.82 13.60 29.33
N ASN A 170 38.41 13.93 30.48
CA ASN A 170 38.32 13.19 31.74
C ASN A 170 36.92 13.29 32.38
N ILE A 171 35.91 12.70 31.73
CA ILE A 171 34.51 12.72 32.18
C ILE A 171 34.11 11.33 32.64
N ASP A 172 33.25 11.27 33.66
CA ASP A 172 32.58 10.06 34.09
C ASP A 172 31.06 10.27 34.19
N ILE A 173 30.33 9.16 34.19
CA ILE A 173 28.88 9.15 34.34
C ILE A 173 28.43 8.19 35.43
N VAL A 174 27.39 8.58 36.17
CA VAL A 174 26.75 7.75 37.19
C VAL A 174 25.22 7.78 37.03
N PRO A 175 24.57 6.62 36.90
CA PRO A 175 25.15 5.28 36.77
C PRO A 175 25.75 5.02 35.39
N ARG A 176 26.72 4.10 35.29
CA ARG A 176 27.28 3.64 34.01
C ARG A 176 26.38 2.68 33.26
N ASN A 177 25.45 2.03 33.97
CA ASN A 177 24.46 1.13 33.41
C ASN A 177 23.06 1.61 33.76
N ILE A 178 22.13 1.44 32.82
CA ILE A 178 20.70 1.70 33.00
C ILE A 178 19.90 0.42 32.75
N LYS A 179 18.73 0.34 33.36
CA LYS A 179 17.74 -0.69 33.07
C LYS A 179 16.79 -0.20 31.99
N ILE A 180 16.61 -1.00 30.95
CA ILE A 180 15.52 -0.81 29.99
C ILE A 180 14.50 -1.92 30.17
N SER A 181 13.21 -1.58 30.15
CA SER A 181 12.15 -2.55 29.91
C SER A 181 11.72 -2.45 28.47
N ILE A 182 11.71 -3.60 27.79
CA ILE A 182 11.31 -3.73 26.40
C ILE A 182 10.13 -4.67 26.29
N LEU A 183 9.26 -4.40 25.34
CA LEU A 183 8.20 -5.31 24.95
C LEU A 183 8.63 -6.04 23.67
N THR A 184 8.57 -7.37 23.68
CA THR A 184 8.92 -8.23 22.55
C THR A 184 8.05 -9.49 22.49
N GLY A 185 7.90 -10.08 21.32
CA GLY A 185 7.18 -11.35 21.15
C GLY A 185 7.86 -12.48 21.91
N VAL A 186 7.08 -13.39 22.50
CA VAL A 186 7.59 -14.54 23.25
C VAL A 186 8.58 -15.37 22.41
N SER A 187 8.32 -15.54 21.11
CA SER A 187 9.22 -16.27 20.21
C SER A 187 10.59 -15.62 19.99
N LYS A 188 10.74 -14.33 20.33
CA LYS A 188 11.98 -13.56 20.16
C LYS A 188 12.67 -13.24 21.48
N TYR A 189 12.06 -13.57 22.61
CA TYR A 189 12.55 -13.21 23.94
C TYR A 189 14.02 -13.57 24.16
N ASP A 190 14.41 -14.80 23.85
CA ASP A 190 15.79 -15.30 24.05
C ASP A 190 16.80 -14.74 23.05
N HIS A 191 16.34 -14.21 21.92
CA HIS A 191 17.20 -13.69 20.86
C HIS A 191 17.54 -12.21 21.04
N VAL A 192 16.82 -11.48 21.89
CA VAL A 192 17.09 -10.07 22.17
C VAL A 192 18.12 -9.94 23.28
N ASN A 193 19.25 -9.31 22.98
CA ASN A 193 20.41 -9.22 23.87
C ASN A 193 20.82 -7.77 24.13
N VAL A 194 21.61 -7.55 25.19
CA VAL A 194 22.14 -6.23 25.57
C VAL A 194 22.86 -5.53 24.42
N ASN A 195 23.64 -6.28 23.64
CA ASN A 195 24.45 -5.75 22.52
C ASN A 195 23.62 -5.23 21.33
N ASP A 196 22.33 -5.53 21.30
CA ASP A 196 21.41 -5.02 20.28
C ASP A 196 21.02 -3.56 20.53
N PHE A 197 21.31 -3.06 21.73
CA PHE A 197 20.96 -1.72 22.18
C PHE A 197 22.19 -0.84 22.33
N VAL A 198 22.02 0.46 22.07
CA VAL A 198 23.00 1.48 22.43
C VAL A 198 22.27 2.59 23.16
N ALA A 199 22.50 2.66 24.46
CA ALA A 199 22.16 3.83 25.26
C ALA A 199 23.26 4.87 25.14
N SER A 200 22.88 6.12 24.98
CA SER A 200 23.81 7.23 24.83
C SER A 200 23.32 8.49 25.51
N VAL A 201 24.28 9.23 26.03
CA VAL A 201 24.14 10.62 26.46
C VAL A 201 24.97 11.48 25.52
N TYR A 202 24.35 12.54 25.01
CA TYR A 202 25.04 13.53 24.19
C TYR A 202 25.47 14.71 25.05
N ILE A 203 26.74 15.08 24.97
CA ILE A 203 27.28 16.24 25.68
C ILE A 203 27.88 17.19 24.64
N ASN A 204 27.50 18.47 24.72
CA ASN A 204 28.07 19.50 23.87
C ASN A 204 29.53 19.78 24.29
N PRO A 205 30.52 19.61 23.38
CA PRO A 205 31.92 19.85 23.71
C PRO A 205 32.25 21.31 24.05
N ASP A 206 31.48 22.29 23.56
CA ASP A 206 31.71 23.73 23.77
C ASP A 206 31.08 24.26 25.06
N SER A 207 30.27 23.45 25.73
CA SER A 207 29.51 23.85 26.91
C SER A 207 29.58 22.76 27.97
N LEU A 208 30.79 22.26 28.25
CA LEU A 208 30.99 21.20 29.22
C LEU A 208 30.48 21.65 30.59
N VAL A 209 29.31 21.17 30.97
CA VAL A 209 28.66 21.46 32.25
C VAL A 209 28.42 20.13 32.93
N GLU A 210 28.94 19.99 34.14
CA GLU A 210 28.60 18.89 35.03
C GLU A 210 27.11 18.96 35.39
N GLY A 211 26.45 17.82 35.55
CA GLY A 211 25.04 17.77 35.93
C GLY A 211 24.30 16.61 35.30
N SER A 212 22.97 16.71 35.28
CA SER A 212 22.08 15.63 34.87
C SER A 212 21.76 15.68 33.39
N PHE A 213 21.96 14.56 32.68
CA PHE A 213 21.72 14.44 31.25
C PHE A 213 20.80 13.28 30.90
N PRO A 214 19.84 13.47 29.98
CA PRO A 214 18.91 12.43 29.59
C PRO A 214 19.60 11.33 28.79
N VAL A 215 19.21 10.08 29.02
CA VAL A 215 19.67 8.92 28.28
C VAL A 215 18.75 8.63 27.11
N SER A 216 19.33 8.46 25.92
CA SER A 216 18.63 8.10 24.70
C SER A 216 19.05 6.73 24.18
N ILE A 217 18.09 5.93 23.69
CA ILE A 217 18.38 4.69 22.98
C ILE A 217 18.53 4.99 21.49
N ILE A 218 19.77 5.05 21.01
CA ILE A 218 20.10 5.43 19.62
C ILE A 218 20.19 4.22 18.68
N LYS A 219 20.27 3.01 19.22
CA LYS A 219 20.21 1.75 18.48
C LYS A 219 19.32 0.77 19.24
N LYS A 220 18.42 0.10 18.52
CA LYS A 220 17.60 -1.02 19.01
C LYS A 220 17.13 -1.88 17.84
N PRO A 221 16.73 -3.14 18.07
CA PRO A 221 16.03 -3.94 17.07
C PRO A 221 14.71 -3.30 16.61
N SER A 222 14.28 -3.62 15.38
CA SER A 222 12.98 -3.19 14.85
C SER A 222 11.81 -3.93 15.49
N ASN A 223 12.02 -5.15 15.98
CA ASN A 223 11.02 -6.03 16.58
C ASN A 223 10.84 -5.82 18.11
N VAL A 224 11.29 -4.69 18.66
CA VAL A 224 11.14 -4.36 20.08
C VAL A 224 10.66 -2.93 20.28
N THR A 225 9.88 -2.74 21.33
CA THR A 225 9.41 -1.42 21.77
C THR A 225 9.96 -1.13 23.16
N ILE A 226 10.61 0.02 23.34
CA ILE A 226 11.05 0.47 24.67
C ILE A 226 9.79 0.89 25.45
N GLN A 227 9.58 0.31 26.62
CA GLN A 227 8.48 0.69 27.53
C GLN A 227 8.93 1.80 28.47
N TYR A 228 10.08 1.63 29.11
CA TYR A 228 10.67 2.63 29.99
C TYR A 228 12.18 2.43 30.14
N ILE A 229 12.85 3.49 30.61
CA ILE A 229 14.28 3.55 30.90
C ILE A 229 14.43 3.97 32.37
N GLN A 230 15.31 3.31 33.14
CA GLN A 230 15.50 3.61 34.56
C GLN A 230 16.97 3.44 35.00
N PRO A 231 17.60 4.50 35.56
CA PRO A 231 17.16 5.89 35.46
C PRO A 231 17.16 6.37 34.00
N ASP A 232 16.32 7.36 33.69
CA ASP A 232 16.24 8.04 32.39
C ASP A 232 17.23 9.21 32.26
N TYR A 233 17.95 9.52 33.34
CA TYR A 233 19.06 10.48 33.37
C TYR A 233 20.31 9.85 34.00
N VAL A 234 21.47 10.40 33.67
CA VAL A 234 22.74 10.14 34.37
C VAL A 234 23.37 11.45 34.78
N GLU A 235 24.08 11.43 35.92
CA GLU A 235 24.94 12.54 36.32
C GLU A 235 26.28 12.43 35.59
N VAL A 236 26.72 13.54 35.01
CA VAL A 236 27.99 13.72 34.31
C VAL A 236 28.89 14.61 35.14
N PHE A 237 30.13 14.21 35.38
CA PHE A 237 31.11 15.01 36.13
C PHE A 237 32.54 14.77 35.63
N THR A 238 33.44 15.66 36.00
CA THR A 238 34.86 15.56 35.66
C THR A 238 35.57 14.65 36.67
N LYS A 239 36.41 13.74 36.20
CA LYS A 239 37.25 12.91 37.08
C LYS A 239 38.29 13.77 37.77
N SER A 240 38.27 13.79 39.11
CA SER A 240 39.39 14.32 39.91
C SER A 240 40.59 13.37 39.79
N GLN A 241 41.79 13.93 39.59
CA GLN A 241 43.06 13.18 39.58
C GLN A 241 43.44 12.70 40.98
#